data_AF-A0A955Z6X1-F1
#
_entry.id   AF-A0A955Z6X1-F1
#
_cell.length_a   1.000
_cell.length_b   1.000
_cell.length_c   1.000
_cell.angle_alpha   90.00
_cell.angle_beta   90.00
_cell.angle_gamma   90.00
#
_symmetry.space_group_name_H-M   'P 1'
#
loop_
_entity.id
_entity.type
_entity.pdbx_description
1 polymer ?
#
loop_
_entity_poly.entity_id
_entity_poly.type
_entity_poly.pdbx_seq_one_letter_code
_entity_poly.pdbx_strand_id
1 'polypeptide(L)'
;GRPASPADLSRHRILGWRRPGADPAVWPLLDGGTVTVEPLVVSDNGQFVHRAAQEGVGILLGNPEGAFLEGPTQLVPTLDDVIGVEETIRVLSPVPASSDPRVAAVLAGIHALLDGIAS
;
A
#
# COMPACT_ATOMS: atom_id res chain seq x y z
N GLY A 1 1.06 19.81 8.84
CA GLY A 1 1.36 19.07 10.08
C GLY A 1 1.28 17.57 9.81
N ARG A 2 1.41 16.73 10.86
CA ARG A 2 1.09 15.29 10.81
C ARG A 2 -0.32 15.09 11.39
N PRO A 3 -1.26 14.41 10.71
CA PRO A 3 -2.59 14.19 11.26
C PRO A 3 -2.51 13.30 12.51
N ALA A 4 -3.31 13.60 13.53
CA ALA A 4 -3.38 12.85 14.78
C ALA A 4 -4.70 12.04 14.89
N SER A 5 -5.65 12.30 14.02
CA SER A 5 -6.92 11.59 13.89
C SER A 5 -7.37 11.53 12.42
N PRO A 6 -8.27 10.60 12.04
CA PRO A 6 -8.85 10.58 10.70
C PRO A 6 -9.52 11.91 10.30
N ALA A 7 -10.11 12.64 11.25
CA ALA A 7 -10.75 13.94 10.99
C ALA A 7 -9.74 15.01 10.53
N ASP A 8 -8.49 14.92 10.99
CA ASP A 8 -7.44 15.87 10.58
C ASP A 8 -7.13 15.77 9.09
N LEU A 9 -7.36 14.63 8.43
CA LEU A 9 -7.07 14.43 7.01
C LEU A 9 -7.73 15.46 6.09
N SER A 10 -8.89 16.00 6.50
CA SER A 10 -9.58 17.09 5.80
C SER A 10 -8.75 18.36 5.62
N ARG A 11 -7.67 18.53 6.40
CA ARG A 11 -6.78 19.71 6.38
C ARG A 11 -5.47 19.43 5.64
N HIS A 12 -5.31 18.25 5.05
CA HIS A 12 -4.05 17.81 4.44
C HIS A 12 -4.23 17.52 2.95
N ARG A 13 -3.13 17.63 2.21
CA ARG A 13 -3.10 17.24 0.80
C ARG A 13 -3.12 15.71 0.72
N ILE A 14 -4.16 15.16 0.12
CA ILE A 14 -4.34 13.72 -0.04
C ILE A 14 -4.00 13.30 -1.48
N LEU A 15 -3.27 12.20 -1.61
CA LEU A 15 -2.93 11.55 -2.86
C LEU A 15 -3.76 10.27 -2.97
N GLY A 16 -4.63 10.22 -3.97
CA GLY A 16 -5.50 9.09 -4.26
C GLY A 16 -4.86 8.12 -5.23
N TRP A 17 -4.83 6.83 -4.88
CA TRP A 17 -4.49 5.77 -5.82
C TRP A 17 -5.75 5.01 -6.23
N ARG A 18 -6.05 5.01 -7.53
CA ARG A 18 -7.15 4.25 -8.11
C ARG A 18 -6.73 2.78 -8.26
N ARG A 19 -7.10 1.97 -7.29
CA ARG A 19 -6.96 0.50 -7.33
C ARG A 19 -8.23 -0.16 -7.85
N PRO A 20 -8.15 -1.32 -8.51
CA PRO A 20 -9.33 -2.07 -8.91
C PRO A 20 -10.25 -2.33 -7.71
N GLY A 21 -11.51 -1.93 -7.79
CA GLY A 21 -12.52 -2.18 -6.75
C GLY A 21 -12.46 -1.26 -5.52
N ALA A 22 -11.57 -0.26 -5.48
CA ALA A 22 -11.47 0.69 -4.37
C ALA A 22 -11.71 2.13 -4.84
N ASP A 23 -12.48 2.89 -4.06
CA ASP A 23 -12.65 4.33 -4.25
C ASP A 23 -11.46 5.08 -3.63
N PRO A 24 -10.66 5.86 -4.39
CA PRO A 24 -9.53 6.62 -3.84
C PRO A 24 -9.93 7.69 -2.81
N ALA A 25 -11.20 8.07 -2.73
CA ALA A 25 -11.73 9.02 -1.75
C ALA A 25 -12.26 8.36 -0.47
N VAL A 26 -12.26 7.03 -0.38
CA VAL A 26 -12.76 6.28 0.78
C VAL A 26 -11.65 5.41 1.34
N TRP A 27 -11.19 5.73 2.54
CA TRP A 27 -10.14 4.98 3.23
C TRP A 27 -10.76 4.09 4.32
N PRO A 28 -10.41 2.80 4.37
CA PRO A 28 -10.92 1.89 5.39
C PRO A 28 -10.28 2.16 6.75
N LEU A 29 -11.09 2.02 7.80
CA LEU A 29 -10.64 2.03 9.19
C LEU A 29 -10.47 0.59 9.68
N LEU A 30 -9.52 0.36 10.57
CA LEU A 30 -9.26 -0.96 11.15
C LEU A 30 -10.42 -1.47 12.02
N ASP A 31 -11.31 -0.58 12.48
CA ASP A 31 -12.53 -0.94 13.21
C ASP A 31 -13.69 -1.40 12.30
N GLY A 32 -13.46 -1.46 10.98
CA GLY A 32 -14.45 -1.82 9.97
C GLY A 32 -15.25 -0.64 9.42
N GLY A 33 -15.01 0.58 9.90
CA GLY A 33 -15.56 1.82 9.35
C GLY A 33 -14.81 2.33 8.13
N THR A 34 -15.16 3.55 7.71
CA THR A 34 -14.47 4.27 6.63
C THR A 34 -14.34 5.74 6.96
N VAL A 35 -13.29 6.38 6.46
CA VAL A 35 -13.14 7.84 6.44
C VAL A 35 -13.14 8.33 4.99
N THR A 36 -13.90 9.39 4.72
CA THR A 36 -13.88 10.07 3.43
C THR A 36 -12.78 11.11 3.43
N VAL A 37 -11.99 11.11 2.36
CA VAL A 37 -10.92 12.08 2.10
C VAL A 37 -11.20 12.82 0.80
N GLU A 38 -10.53 13.95 0.60
CA GLU A 38 -10.62 14.73 -0.63
C GLU A 38 -9.26 14.71 -1.36
N PRO A 39 -9.06 13.79 -2.34
CA PRO A 39 -7.80 13.70 -3.06
C PRO A 39 -7.53 14.96 -3.89
N LEU A 40 -6.35 15.55 -3.70
CA LEU A 40 -5.84 16.62 -4.57
C LEU A 40 -5.50 16.07 -5.97
N VAL A 41 -4.96 14.85 -6.01
CA VAL A 41 -4.60 14.14 -7.23
C VAL A 41 -5.06 12.69 -7.09
N VAL A 42 -5.63 12.15 -8.16
CA VAL A 42 -5.93 10.73 -8.30
C VAL A 42 -5.14 10.17 -9.49
N SER A 43 -4.38 9.10 -9.27
CA SER A 43 -3.66 8.39 -10.33
C SER A 43 -3.99 6.91 -10.28
N ASP A 44 -3.94 6.24 -11.43
CA ASP A 44 -3.94 4.78 -11.56
C ASP A 44 -2.54 4.17 -11.36
N ASN A 45 -1.49 4.99 -11.39
CA ASN A 45 -0.11 4.57 -11.22
C ASN A 45 0.34 4.68 -9.75
N GLY A 46 0.45 3.53 -9.07
CA GLY A 46 0.88 3.43 -7.68
C GLY A 46 2.30 3.98 -7.43
N GLN A 47 3.21 3.81 -8.40
CA GLN A 47 4.58 4.32 -8.32
C GLN A 47 4.60 5.85 -8.30
N PHE A 48 3.73 6.48 -9.10
CA PHE A 48 3.63 7.94 -9.18
C PHE A 48 3.17 8.54 -7.84
N VAL A 49 2.09 8.03 -7.26
CA VAL A 49 1.57 8.56 -5.98
C VAL A 49 2.55 8.33 -4.83
N HIS A 50 3.24 7.19 -4.82
CA HIS A 50 4.23 6.91 -3.80
C HIS A 50 5.43 7.85 -3.90
N ARG A 51 5.96 8.05 -5.12
CA ARG A 51 7.04 9.01 -5.35
C ARG A 51 6.62 10.44 -5.01
N ALA A 52 5.40 10.84 -5.38
CA ALA A 52 4.87 12.15 -5.01
C ALA A 52 4.82 12.34 -3.47
N ALA A 53 4.46 11.31 -2.71
CA ALA A 53 4.50 11.38 -1.26
C ALA A 53 5.93 11.47 -0.69
N GLN A 54 6.89 10.73 -1.27
CA GLN A 54 8.31 10.82 -0.89
C GLN A 54 8.85 12.24 -1.12
N GLU A 55 8.39 12.93 -2.17
CA GLU A 55 8.71 14.33 -2.46
C GLU A 55 7.89 15.33 -1.61
N GLY A 56 7.08 14.85 -0.66
CA GLY A 56 6.31 15.69 0.26
C GLY A 56 5.06 16.36 -0.34
N VAL A 57 4.56 15.87 -1.48
CA VAL A 57 3.37 16.44 -2.15
C VAL A 57 2.10 16.21 -1.32
N GLY A 58 1.98 15.08 -0.62
CA GLY A 58 0.82 14.77 0.20
C GLY A 58 0.90 13.42 0.91
N ILE A 59 -0.23 13.03 1.50
CA ILE A 59 -0.42 11.78 2.23
C ILE A 59 -1.12 10.79 1.31
N LEU A 60 -0.64 9.55 1.24
CA LEU A 60 -1.33 8.46 0.56
C LEU A 60 -1.75 7.37 1.56
N LEU A 61 -2.75 6.58 1.17
CA LEU A 61 -2.99 5.27 1.75
C LEU A 61 -2.20 4.23 0.97
N GLY A 62 -1.23 3.60 1.61
CA GLY A 62 -0.39 2.57 0.99
C GLY A 62 0.56 1.92 1.98
N ASN A 63 1.24 0.86 1.55
CA ASN A 63 2.23 0.17 2.36
C ASN A 63 3.52 1.01 2.46
N PRO A 64 4.02 1.33 3.68
CA PRO A 64 5.23 2.13 3.87
C PRO A 64 6.50 1.45 3.35
N GLU A 65 6.55 0.12 3.32
CA GLU A 65 7.70 -0.59 2.77
C GLU A 65 7.73 -0.53 1.25
N GLY A 66 6.62 -0.13 0.63
CA GLY A 66 6.51 -0.07 -0.80
C GLY A 66 6.96 -1.40 -1.38
N ALA A 67 6.42 -2.52 -0.90
CA ALA A 67 6.72 -3.84 -1.45
C ALA A 67 6.80 -3.70 -2.99
N PHE A 68 7.97 -3.96 -3.59
CA PHE A 68 8.27 -3.76 -5.01
C PHE A 68 8.64 -2.33 -5.50
N LEU A 69 8.92 -1.38 -4.61
CA LEU A 69 9.42 -0.04 -4.92
C LEU A 69 10.93 0.00 -4.67
N GLU A 70 11.68 0.52 -5.64
CA GLU A 70 13.13 0.62 -5.51
C GLU A 70 13.53 1.82 -4.64
N GLY A 71 14.37 1.58 -3.62
CA GLY A 71 15.07 2.61 -2.85
C GLY A 71 14.58 2.79 -1.41
N PRO A 72 15.34 3.52 -0.57
CA PRO A 72 15.01 3.71 0.84
C PRO A 72 13.72 4.52 1.00
N THR A 73 12.75 3.98 1.75
CA THR A 73 11.50 4.69 2.03
C THR A 73 11.75 5.82 3.03
N GLN A 74 11.51 7.07 2.60
CA GLN A 74 11.52 8.25 3.46
C GLN A 74 10.11 8.66 3.94
N LEU A 75 9.14 7.74 3.89
CA LEU A 75 7.78 8.00 4.35
C LEU A 75 7.68 7.79 5.85
N VAL A 76 6.86 8.62 6.49
CA VAL A 76 6.55 8.51 7.93
C VAL A 76 5.16 7.89 8.07
N PRO A 77 5.03 6.64 8.57
CA PRO A 77 3.75 6.03 8.85
C PRO A 77 2.91 6.93 9.75
N THR A 78 1.62 7.08 9.47
CA THR A 78 0.74 7.95 10.25
C THR A 78 -0.68 7.39 10.22
N LEU A 79 -1.32 7.31 11.39
CA LEU A 79 -2.61 6.64 11.58
C LEU A 79 -2.58 5.16 11.17
N ASP A 80 -1.42 4.51 11.22
CA ASP A 80 -1.19 3.10 10.87
C ASP A 80 -1.86 2.10 11.83
N ASP A 81 -2.27 2.58 13.01
CA ASP A 81 -3.08 1.88 14.00
C ASP A 81 -4.59 2.16 13.91
N VAL A 82 -5.02 3.01 12.96
CA VAL A 82 -6.43 3.43 12.81
C VAL A 82 -6.95 3.21 11.39
N ILE A 83 -6.14 3.52 10.37
CA ILE A 83 -6.52 3.46 8.96
C ILE A 83 -5.72 2.35 8.28
N GLY A 84 -6.43 1.44 7.63
CA GLY A 84 -5.81 0.35 6.91
C GLY A 84 -6.78 -0.79 6.63
N VAL A 85 -6.27 -1.77 5.90
CA VAL A 85 -6.89 -3.08 5.67
C VAL A 85 -5.81 -4.13 5.71
N GLU A 86 -6.16 -5.33 6.15
CA GLU A 86 -5.34 -6.50 5.96
C GLU A 86 -5.40 -6.92 4.48
N GLU A 87 -4.27 -6.89 3.79
CA GLU A 87 -4.16 -7.35 2.41
C GLU A 87 -3.40 -8.67 2.34
N THR A 88 -3.98 -9.66 1.67
CA THR A 88 -3.32 -10.95 1.44
C THR A 88 -2.71 -10.99 0.04
N ILE A 89 -1.39 -11.14 -0.05
CA ILE A 89 -0.70 -11.43 -1.31
C ILE A 89 -0.78 -12.94 -1.58
N ARG A 90 -1.21 -13.32 -2.78
CA ARG A 90 -1.29 -14.72 -3.21
C ARG A 90 -0.46 -14.94 -4.47
N VAL A 91 0.33 -16.02 -4.48
CA VAL A 91 1.12 -16.43 -5.64
C VAL A 91 0.40 -17.59 -6.33
N LEU A 92 0.13 -17.45 -7.62
CA LEU A 92 -0.55 -18.45 -8.43
C LEU A 92 0.40 -18.95 -9.51
N SER A 93 0.55 -20.28 -9.61
CA SER A 93 1.27 -20.94 -10.69
C SER A 93 0.34 -21.91 -11.42
N PRO A 94 0.28 -21.89 -12.76
CA PRO A 94 -0.48 -22.89 -13.52
C PRO A 94 0.18 -24.27 -13.46
N VAL A 95 1.47 -24.34 -13.10
CA VAL A 95 2.24 -25.57 -12.99
C VAL A 95 2.43 -25.91 -11.51
N PRO A 96 2.06 -27.14 -11.07
CA PRO A 96 2.33 -27.58 -9.70
C PRO A 96 3.84 -27.52 -9.39
N ALA A 97 4.22 -26.97 -8.25
CA ALA A 97 5.62 -26.89 -7.83
C ALA A 97 6.32 -28.27 -7.79
N SER A 98 5.57 -29.34 -7.52
CA SER A 98 6.06 -30.72 -7.52
C SER A 98 6.45 -31.25 -8.91
N SER A 99 6.03 -30.57 -9.98
CA SER A 99 6.21 -31.04 -11.37
C SER A 99 7.38 -30.38 -12.11
N ASP A 100 7.89 -29.23 -11.64
CA ASP A 100 9.09 -28.60 -12.21
C ASP A 100 9.94 -27.95 -11.08
N PRO A 101 11.19 -28.40 -10.86
CA PRO A 101 12.05 -27.85 -9.82
C PRO A 101 12.37 -26.36 -10.00
N ARG A 102 12.25 -25.80 -11.21
CA ARG A 102 12.40 -24.36 -11.44
C ARG A 102 11.22 -23.59 -10.88
N VAL A 103 10.00 -24.11 -11.03
CA VAL A 103 8.80 -23.52 -10.43
C VAL A 103 8.92 -23.55 -8.90
N ALA A 104 9.38 -24.67 -8.33
CA ALA A 104 9.64 -24.76 -6.90
C ALA A 104 10.68 -23.72 -6.42
N ALA A 105 11.79 -23.57 -7.16
CA ALA A 105 12.82 -22.58 -6.83
C ALA A 105 12.32 -21.13 -6.90
N VAL A 106 11.53 -20.79 -7.93
CA VAL A 106 10.92 -19.45 -8.06
C VAL A 106 9.95 -19.18 -6.92
N LEU A 107 9.07 -20.13 -6.60
CA LEU A 107 8.13 -19.99 -5.48
C LEU A 107 8.84 -19.86 -4.13
N ALA A 108 9.93 -20.59 -3.91
CA ALA A 108 10.75 -20.45 -2.71
C ALA A 108 11.37 -19.03 -2.62
N GLY A 109 11.86 -18.48 -3.74
CA GLY A 109 12.36 -17.12 -3.80
C GLY A 109 11.29 -16.06 -3.53
N ILE A 110 10.07 -16.25 -4.07
CA ILE A 110 8.95 -15.34 -3.82
C ILE A 110 8.50 -15.40 -2.35
N HIS A 111 8.41 -16.59 -1.75
CA HIS A 111 8.08 -16.70 -0.32
C HIS A 111 9.13 -16.01 0.55
N ALA A 112 10.42 -16.24 0.29
CA ALA A 112 11.49 -15.56 1.03
C ALA A 112 11.44 -14.03 0.90
N LEU A 113 11.05 -13.51 -0.28
CA LEU A 113 10.83 -12.09 -0.49
C LEU A 113 9.62 -11.58 0.33
N LEU A 114 8.51 -12.30 0.32
CA LEU A 114 7.29 -11.90 1.04
C LEU A 114 7.49 -11.96 2.57
N ASP A 115 8.21 -12.95 3.08
CA ASP A 115 8.52 -13.06 4.50
C ASP A 115 9.36 -11.87 4.99
N GLY A 116 10.25 -11.35 4.14
CA GLY A 116 11.07 -10.16 4.46
C GLY A 116 10.32 -8.82 4.35
N ILE A 117 9.10 -8.81 3.79
CA ILE A 117 8.21 -7.63 3.72
C ILE A 117 7.19 -7.65 4.87
N ALA A 118 7.03 -8.79 5.55
CA ALA A 118 6.11 -8.96 6.68
C ALA A 118 6.81 -8.79 8.05
N SER A 119 8.12 -8.51 8.06
CA SER A 119 8.99 -8.49 9.24
C SER A 119 9.47 -7.10 9.63
#